data_AF-A0A7V8LQH9-F1
#
_entry.id   AF-A0A7V8LQH9-F1
#
_cell.length_a   1.000
_cell.length_b   1.000
_cell.length_c   1.000
_cell.angle_alpha   90.00
_cell.angle_beta   90.00
_cell.angle_gamma   90.00
#
_symmetry.space_group_name_H-M   'P 1'
#
loop_
_entity.id
_entity.type
_entity.pdbx_description
1 polymer ?
#
loop_
_entity_poly.entity_id
_entity_poly.type
_entity_poly.pdbx_seq_one_letter_code
_entity_poly.pdbx_strand_id
1 'polypeptide(L)'
;MNLVVRVGLAELAFGALMGWVVAANFLAPQLFKRIGVTNGRRFLQAHLDYIIMGILLIAVGLAVPNLPGWLVAVLVYGTLLNPTLFLPMAFNAHITSNAAFKAATFTSFAAMSGSLVLVAVQ
;
A
#
# COMPACT_ATOMS: atom_id res chain seq x y z
N MET A 1 0.63 -21.42 -7.64
CA MET A 1 0.80 -19.97 -7.77
C MET A 1 1.55 -19.47 -6.54
N ASN A 2 2.65 -18.74 -6.71
CA ASN A 2 3.46 -18.22 -5.62
C ASN A 2 2.60 -17.29 -4.72
N LEU A 3 2.73 -17.41 -3.39
CA LEU A 3 1.97 -16.62 -2.41
C LEU A 3 2.13 -15.12 -2.70
N VAL A 4 3.36 -14.69 -3.00
CA VAL A 4 3.72 -13.30 -3.33
C VAL A 4 2.87 -12.78 -4.50
N VAL A 5 2.76 -13.56 -5.57
CA VAL A 5 1.96 -13.20 -6.76
C VAL A 5 0.47 -13.12 -6.42
N ARG A 6 -0.04 -14.03 -5.58
CA ARG A 6 -1.45 -14.01 -5.16
C ARG A 6 -1.79 -12.77 -4.33
N VAL A 7 -0.90 -12.37 -3.42
CA VAL A 7 -1.04 -11.13 -2.65
C VAL A 7 -0.95 -9.91 -3.57
N GLY A 8 0.03 -9.89 -4.49
CA GLY A 8 0.17 -8.80 -5.45
C GLY A 8 -1.06 -8.62 -6.35
N LEU A 9 -1.68 -9.73 -6.80
CA LEU A 9 -2.95 -9.68 -7.53
C LEU A 9 -4.11 -9.17 -6.67
N ALA A 10 -4.14 -9.49 -5.37
CA ALA A 10 -5.15 -8.98 -4.45
C ALA A 10 -4.98 -7.47 -4.21
N GLU A 11 -3.75 -7.00 -4.01
CA GLU A 11 -3.43 -5.57 -3.92
C GLU A 11 -3.80 -4.83 -5.20
N LEU A 12 -3.47 -5.40 -6.37
CA LEU A 12 -3.82 -4.83 -7.67
C LEU A 12 -5.34 -4.73 -7.86
N ALA A 13 -6.07 -5.79 -7.51
CA ALA A 13 -7.53 -5.80 -7.57
C ALA A 13 -8.14 -4.76 -6.61
N PHE A 14 -7.61 -4.65 -5.39
CA PHE A 14 -8.04 -3.64 -4.43
C PHE A 14 -7.72 -2.22 -4.91
N GLY A 15 -6.53 -2.00 -5.49
CA GLY A 15 -6.15 -0.75 -6.15
C GLY A 15 -7.14 -0.39 -7.26
N ALA A 16 -7.49 -1.32 -8.14
CA ALA A 16 -8.49 -1.10 -9.18
C ALA A 16 -9.87 -0.72 -8.61
N LEU A 17 -10.32 -1.37 -7.54
CA LEU A 17 -11.55 -1.02 -6.84
C LEU A 17 -11.48 0.37 -6.20
N MET A 18 -10.34 0.76 -5.64
CA MET A 18 -10.12 2.12 -5.13
C MET A 18 -10.24 3.20 -6.22
N GLY A 19 -10.11 2.85 -7.50
CA GLY A 19 -10.35 3.76 -8.61
C GLY A 19 -11.75 4.40 -8.56
N TRP A 20 -12.76 3.64 -8.12
CA TRP A 20 -14.12 4.17 -7.91
C TRP A 20 -14.18 5.21 -6.79
N VAL A 21 -13.44 4.99 -5.70
CA VAL A 21 -13.36 5.94 -4.57
C VAL A 21 -12.67 7.23 -5.03
N VAL A 22 -11.59 7.11 -5.81
CA VAL A 22 -10.90 8.26 -6.39
C VAL A 22 -11.81 9.03 -7.34
N ALA A 23 -12.49 8.34 -8.25
CA ALA A 23 -13.42 8.95 -9.20
C ALA A 23 -14.58 9.65 -8.46
N ALA A 24 -15.15 9.01 -7.45
CA ALA A 24 -16.21 9.60 -6.64
C ALA A 24 -15.72 10.83 -5.85
N ASN A 25 -14.48 10.84 -5.37
CA ASN A 25 -13.88 12.01 -4.73
C ASN A 25 -13.69 13.19 -5.71
N PHE A 26 -13.42 12.92 -6.99
CA PHE A 26 -13.35 13.96 -8.03
C PHE A 26 -14.73 14.46 -8.48
N LEU A 27 -15.69 13.55 -8.68
CA LEU A 27 -17.02 13.86 -9.22
C LEU A 27 -17.97 14.43 -8.16
N ALA A 28 -17.85 13.98 -6.91
CA ALA A 28 -18.73 14.36 -5.81
C ALA A 28 -17.95 14.65 -4.51
N PRO A 29 -17.01 15.62 -4.51
CA PRO A 29 -16.18 15.94 -3.34
C PRO A 29 -17.01 16.37 -2.11
N GLN A 30 -18.23 16.87 -2.31
CA GLN A 30 -19.14 17.26 -1.24
C GLN A 30 -19.61 16.06 -0.40
N LEU A 31 -19.82 14.88 -1.01
CA LEU A 31 -20.14 13.66 -0.26
C LEU A 31 -18.97 13.24 0.64
N PHE A 32 -17.74 13.33 0.12
CA PHE A 32 -16.53 12.97 0.87
C PHE A 32 -16.27 13.93 2.04
N LYS A 33 -16.52 15.23 1.87
CA LYS A 33 -16.47 16.19 2.98
C LYS A 33 -17.49 15.87 4.08
N ARG A 34 -18.69 15.39 3.74
CA ARG A 34 -19.72 15.01 4.73
C ARG A 34 -19.34 13.81 5.58
N ILE A 35 -18.55 12.88 5.04
CA ILE A 35 -18.04 11.71 5.78
C ILE A 35 -16.70 11.99 6.49
N GLY A 36 -16.27 13.26 6.55
CA GLY A 36 -15.08 13.67 7.30
C GLY A 36 -13.75 13.53 6.56
N VAL A 37 -13.76 13.40 5.23
CA VAL A 37 -12.52 13.41 4.44
C VAL A 37 -11.97 14.82 4.40
N THR A 38 -10.79 14.98 4.99
CA THR A 38 -10.06 16.25 5.04
C THR A 38 -9.13 16.41 3.84
N ASN A 39 -8.63 15.31 3.27
CA ASN A 39 -7.68 15.35 2.17
C ASN A 39 -7.92 14.23 1.13
N GLY A 40 -8.81 14.50 0.17
CA GLY A 40 -9.17 13.55 -0.89
C GLY A 40 -7.99 13.12 -1.79
N ARG A 41 -6.92 13.91 -1.86
CA ARG A 41 -5.70 13.55 -2.63
C ARG A 41 -5.00 12.31 -2.06
N ARG A 42 -5.19 12.02 -0.77
CA ARG A 42 -4.63 10.81 -0.12
C ARG A 42 -5.27 9.52 -0.65
N PHE A 43 -6.52 9.55 -1.13
CA PHE A 43 -7.11 8.39 -1.81
C PHE A 43 -6.43 8.09 -3.14
N LEU A 44 -6.10 9.13 -3.92
CA LEU A 44 -5.34 8.94 -5.15
C LEU A 44 -3.93 8.38 -4.85
N GLN A 45 -3.29 8.85 -3.78
CA GLN A 45 -2.00 8.31 -3.34
C GLN A 45 -2.13 6.83 -2.95
N ALA A 46 -3.09 6.47 -2.09
CA ALA A 46 -3.35 5.10 -1.70
C ALA A 46 -3.64 4.20 -2.92
N HIS A 47 -4.50 4.66 -3.83
CA HIS A 47 -4.85 3.94 -5.06
C HIS A 47 -3.64 3.63 -5.93
N LEU A 48 -2.82 4.65 -6.24
CA LEU A 48 -1.62 4.48 -7.05
C LEU A 48 -0.61 3.58 -6.34
N ASP A 49 -0.45 3.75 -5.03
CA ASP A 49 0.50 2.96 -4.25
C ASP A 49 0.08 1.49 -4.18
N TYR A 50 -1.20 1.16 -3.99
CA TYR A 50 -1.69 -0.23 -4.07
C TYR A 50 -1.42 -0.87 -5.43
N ILE A 51 -1.61 -0.12 -6.53
CA ILE A 51 -1.31 -0.64 -7.87
C ILE A 51 0.19 -0.91 -8.02
N ILE A 52 1.04 0.04 -7.62
CA ILE A 52 2.49 -0.08 -7.74
C ILE A 52 3.01 -1.23 -6.87
N MET A 53 2.58 -1.32 -5.61
CA MET A 53 2.96 -2.38 -4.68
C MET A 53 2.49 -3.75 -5.17
N GLY A 54 1.26 -3.84 -5.69
CA GLY A 54 0.73 -5.07 -6.26
C GLY A 54 1.51 -5.54 -7.49
N ILE A 55 1.84 -4.63 -8.40
CA ILE A 55 2.70 -4.93 -9.57
C ILE A 55 4.09 -5.37 -9.11
N LEU A 56 4.66 -4.69 -8.10
CA LEU A 56 5.97 -5.01 -7.55
C LEU A 56 5.99 -6.42 -6.96
N LEU A 57 4.99 -6.81 -6.18
CA LEU A 57 4.86 -8.18 -5.65
C LEU A 57 4.74 -9.20 -6.78
N ILE A 58 3.94 -8.93 -7.81
CA ILE A 58 3.81 -9.82 -8.97
C ILE A 58 5.18 -9.96 -9.67
N ALA A 59 5.86 -8.84 -9.94
CA ALA A 59 7.15 -8.84 -10.61
C ALA A 59 8.21 -9.61 -9.80
N VAL A 60 8.32 -9.36 -8.49
CA VAL A 60 9.25 -10.07 -7.60
C VAL A 60 8.92 -11.55 -7.52
N GLY A 61 7.64 -11.90 -7.36
CA GLY A 61 7.20 -13.30 -7.26
C GLY A 61 7.39 -14.11 -8.54
N LEU A 62 7.48 -13.44 -9.71
CA LEU A 62 7.82 -14.04 -11.00
C LEU A 62 9.33 -14.08 -11.26
N ALA A 63 10.06 -13.03 -10.89
CA ALA A 63 11.50 -12.91 -11.11
C ALA A 63 12.33 -13.78 -10.15
N VAL A 64 11.89 -13.89 -8.89
CA VAL A 64 12.58 -14.65 -7.83
C VAL A 64 11.57 -15.62 -7.19
N PRO A 65 11.30 -16.78 -7.83
CA PRO A 65 10.23 -17.68 -7.40
C PRO A 65 10.53 -18.41 -6.08
N ASN A 66 11.81 -18.52 -5.69
CA ASN A 66 12.26 -19.30 -4.53
C ASN A 66 12.69 -18.41 -3.35
N LEU A 67 11.89 -17.40 -3.02
CA LEU A 67 12.17 -16.54 -1.88
C LEU A 67 11.97 -17.28 -0.55
N PRO A 68 12.86 -17.05 0.45
CA PRO A 68 12.66 -17.55 1.79
C PRO A 68 11.32 -17.06 2.37
N GLY A 69 10.57 -17.94 3.04
CA GLY A 69 9.24 -17.61 3.56
C GLY A 69 9.21 -16.43 4.53
N TRP A 70 10.28 -16.20 5.30
CA TRP A 70 10.40 -15.03 6.17
C TRP A 70 10.53 -13.73 5.37
N LEU A 71 11.26 -13.75 4.24
CA LEU A 71 11.46 -12.58 3.38
C LEU A 71 10.18 -12.24 2.63
N VAL A 72 9.43 -13.27 2.19
CA VAL A 72 8.07 -13.13 1.68
C VAL A 72 7.15 -12.43 2.69
N ALA A 73 7.19 -12.83 3.96
CA ALA A 73 6.35 -12.23 4.99
C ALA A 73 6.70 -10.74 5.23
N VAL A 74 7.98 -10.40 5.32
CA VAL A 74 8.42 -9.00 5.50
C VAL A 74 8.07 -8.14 4.29
N LEU A 75 8.27 -8.67 3.09
CA LEU A 75 7.94 -7.99 1.83
C LEU A 75 6.44 -7.70 1.76
N VAL A 76 5.59 -8.73 1.92
CA VAL A 76 4.13 -8.60 1.90
C VAL A 76 3.64 -7.63 2.97
N TYR A 77 4.22 -7.67 4.17
CA TYR A 77 3.88 -6.73 5.24
C TYR A 77 4.15 -5.28 4.83
N GLY A 78 5.34 -4.99 4.28
CA GLY A 78 5.70 -3.64 3.85
C GLY A 78 4.87 -3.14 2.66
N THR A 79 4.59 -4.00 1.69
CA THR A 79 3.82 -3.64 0.49
C THR A 79 2.33 -3.45 0.77
N LEU A 80 1.76 -4.14 1.76
CA LEU A 80 0.38 -3.91 2.20
C LEU A 80 0.25 -2.68 3.10
N LEU A 81 1.16 -2.53 4.06
CA LEU A 81 1.02 -1.50 5.08
C LEU A 81 1.29 -0.10 4.52
N ASN A 82 2.24 0.07 3.59
CA ASN A 82 2.54 1.35 2.96
C ASN A 82 1.31 2.03 2.34
N PRO A 83 0.60 1.41 1.38
CA PRO A 83 -0.56 2.02 0.76
C PRO A 83 -1.71 2.18 1.76
N THR A 84 -1.83 1.27 2.74
CA THR A 84 -2.84 1.35 3.81
C THR A 84 -2.68 2.60 4.66
N LEU A 85 -1.44 3.02 4.97
CA LEU A 85 -1.19 4.20 5.81
C LEU A 85 -1.69 5.50 5.19
N PHE A 86 -1.88 5.56 3.87
CA PHE A 86 -2.48 6.72 3.21
C PHE A 86 -3.98 6.88 3.44
N LEU A 87 -4.70 5.78 3.70
CA LEU A 87 -6.14 5.81 3.97
C LEU A 87 -6.51 6.62 5.22
N PRO A 88 -5.95 6.38 6.42
CA PRO A 88 -6.28 7.17 7.61
C PRO A 88 -5.83 8.64 7.48
N MET A 89 -4.76 8.92 6.72
CA MET A 89 -4.35 10.29 6.41
C MET A 89 -5.37 11.06 5.56
N ALA A 90 -6.27 10.38 4.84
CA ALA A 90 -7.36 11.02 4.09
C ALA A 90 -8.44 11.60 5.02
N PHE A 91 -8.64 10.98 6.18
CA PHE A 91 -9.63 11.39 7.18
C PHE A 91 -9.04 12.36 8.19
N ASN A 92 -7.83 12.09 8.69
CA ASN A 92 -7.20 12.93 9.70
C ASN A 92 -5.73 13.24 9.36
N ALA A 93 -5.47 14.46 8.91
CA ALA A 93 -4.11 14.93 8.63
C ALA A 93 -3.21 14.95 9.88
N HIS A 94 -3.77 15.15 11.08
CA HIS A 94 -3.02 15.17 12.33
C HIS A 94 -2.58 13.77 12.78
N ILE A 95 -3.03 12.68 12.15
CA ILE A 95 -2.56 11.33 12.52
C ILE A 95 -1.05 11.19 12.34
N THR A 96 -0.46 11.98 11.45
CA THR A 96 0.98 12.04 11.19
C THR A 96 1.81 12.53 12.38
N SER A 97 1.21 13.20 13.37
CA SER A 97 1.91 13.60 14.61
C SER A 97 1.99 12.48 15.64
N ASN A 98 1.16 11.44 15.52
CA ASN A 98 1.11 10.33 16.45
C ASN A 98 2.36 9.44 16.34
N ALA A 99 3.00 9.15 17.47
CA ALA A 99 4.19 8.30 17.54
C ALA A 99 3.94 6.89 16.98
N ALA A 100 2.76 6.31 17.23
CA ALA A 100 2.39 4.99 16.70
C ALA A 100 2.30 5.01 15.16
N PHE A 101 1.73 6.07 14.58
CA PHE A 101 1.63 6.22 13.13
C PHE A 101 3.00 6.40 12.48
N LYS A 102 3.89 7.19 13.10
CA LYS A 102 5.28 7.35 12.65
C LYS A 102 6.04 6.03 12.71
N ALA A 103 5.89 5.27 13.79
CA ALA A 103 6.49 3.95 13.93
C ALA A 103 5.97 2.96 12.87
N ALA A 104 4.65 2.92 12.63
CA ALA A 104 4.06 2.09 11.58
C ALA A 104 4.59 2.48 10.18
N THR A 105 4.69 3.78 9.90
CA THR A 105 5.26 4.29 8.64
C THR A 105 6.72 3.87 8.49
N PHE A 106 7.53 4.10 9.52
CA PHE A 106 8.95 3.74 9.48
C PHE A 106 9.16 2.24 9.32
N THR A 107 8.44 1.42 10.08
CA THR A 107 8.55 -0.05 10.01
C THR A 107 8.09 -0.58 8.66
N SER A 108 7.02 -0.03 8.09
CA SER A 108 6.55 -0.37 6.74
C SER A 108 7.61 -0.06 5.68
N PHE A 109 8.19 1.14 5.72
CA PHE A 109 9.25 1.55 4.78
C PHE A 109 10.51 0.71 4.95
N ALA A 110 10.96 0.47 6.19
CA ALA A 110 12.13 -0.35 6.46
C ALA A 110 11.93 -1.79 6.01
N ALA A 111 10.74 -2.37 6.25
CA ALA A 111 10.39 -3.70 5.81
C ALA A 111 10.40 -3.81 4.29
N MET A 112 9.73 -2.89 3.58
CA MET A 112 9.69 -2.90 2.12
C MET A 112 11.07 -2.68 1.49
N SER A 113 11.78 -1.61 1.88
CA SER A 113 13.09 -1.29 1.31
C SER A 113 14.14 -2.36 1.64
N GLY A 114 14.21 -2.78 2.91
CA GLY A 114 15.14 -3.81 3.35
C GLY A 114 14.89 -5.15 2.67
N SER A 115 13.63 -5.58 2.58
CA SER A 115 13.30 -6.83 1.89
C SER A 115 13.63 -6.77 0.41
N LEU A 116 13.37 -5.66 -0.29
CA LEU A 116 13.71 -5.53 -1.72
C LEU A 116 15.22 -5.54 -1.97
N VAL A 117 16.00 -4.88 -1.12
CA VAL A 117 17.47 -4.95 -1.19
C VAL A 117 17.94 -6.38 -0.99
N LEU A 118 17.39 -7.09 0.00
CA LEU A 118 17.72 -8.49 0.27
C LEU A 118 17.33 -9.43 -0.88
N VAL A 119 16.17 -9.19 -1.52
CA VAL A 119 15.75 -9.92 -2.74
C VAL A 119 16.76 -9.70 -3.87
N ALA A 120 17.32 -8.50 -4.00
CA ALA A 120 18.23 -8.15 -5.09
C ALA A 120 19.66 -8.72 -4.94
N VAL A 121 20.07 -9.08 -3.71
CA VAL A 121 21.42 -9.59 -3.43
C VAL A 121 21.46 -11.09 -3.09
N GLN A 122 20.31 -11.77 -3.12
CA GLN A 122 20.19 -13.22 -2.93
C GLN A 122 20.39 -13.99 -4.22
#